data_AF-A0A938UQA6-F1
#
_entry.id   AF-A0A938UQA6-F1
#
_cell.length_a   1.000
_cell.length_b   1.000
_cell.length_c   1.000
_cell.angle_alpha   90.00
_cell.angle_beta   90.00
_cell.angle_gamma   90.00
#
_symmetry.space_group_name_H-M   'P 1'
#
loop_
_entity.id
_entity.type
_entity.pdbx_description
1 polymer ?
#
loop_
_entity_poly.entity_id
_entity_poly.type
_entity_poly.pdbx_seq_one_letter_code
_entity_poly.pdbx_strand_id
1 'polypeptide(L)'
;MTLTLATHDDARLDMLRALVADDPENELALFSLGQALFERRAFAEAEPLFARAARLQPDLMMAHLRQGECLLALGQPATARQPVETARQLAIAQNHVGPRGDAEDLLDEIADALD
;
A
#
# COMPACT_ATOMS: atom_id res chain seq x y z
N MET A 1 -19.65 24.91 7.95
CA MET A 1 -20.38 24.19 6.89
C MET A 1 -19.36 23.39 6.08
N THR A 2 -18.93 22.24 6.58
CA THR A 2 -17.86 21.38 6.02
C THR A 2 -18.36 19.95 5.75
N LEU A 3 -19.68 19.79 5.51
CA LEU A 3 -20.33 18.47 5.41
C LEU A 3 -20.11 17.74 4.06
N THR A 4 -19.38 18.35 3.13
CA THR A 4 -19.27 17.85 1.74
C THR A 4 -18.10 16.88 1.54
N LEU A 5 -17.00 16.98 2.29
CA LEU A 5 -15.82 16.13 2.06
C LEU A 5 -16.00 14.71 2.61
N ALA A 6 -16.53 14.59 3.84
CA ALA A 6 -16.74 13.28 4.47
C ALA A 6 -17.69 12.36 3.67
N THR A 7 -18.72 12.93 3.03
CA THR A 7 -19.73 12.17 2.28
C THR A 7 -19.22 11.62 0.95
N HIS A 8 -18.30 12.32 0.28
CA HIS A 8 -17.73 11.84 -0.98
C HIS A 8 -16.68 10.75 -0.76
N ASP A 9 -15.91 10.86 0.33
CA ASP A 9 -14.91 9.85 0.66
C ASP A 9 -15.58 8.52 1.09
N ASP A 10 -16.72 8.58 1.78
CA ASP A 10 -17.48 7.37 2.16
C ASP A 10 -18.08 6.70 0.93
N ALA A 11 -18.66 7.47 -0.01
CA ALA A 11 -19.18 6.94 -1.27
C ALA A 11 -18.09 6.28 -2.12
N ARG A 12 -16.87 6.85 -2.15
CA ARG A 12 -15.72 6.26 -2.85
C ARG A 12 -15.33 4.90 -2.26
N LEU A 13 -15.28 4.78 -0.92
CA LEU A 13 -14.97 3.50 -0.28
C LEU A 13 -16.03 2.45 -0.55
N ASP A 14 -17.31 2.81 -0.48
CA ASP A 14 -18.40 1.87 -0.73
C ASP A 14 -18.39 1.37 -2.18
N MET A 15 -18.10 2.25 -3.15
CA MET A 15 -17.88 1.87 -4.53
C MET A 15 -16.70 0.92 -4.69
N LEU A 16 -15.55 1.22 -4.08
CA LEU A 16 -14.36 0.38 -4.17
C LEU A 16 -14.56 -0.99 -3.50
N ARG A 17 -15.28 -1.04 -2.37
CA ARG A 17 -15.69 -2.30 -1.73
C ARG A 17 -16.59 -3.13 -2.64
N ALA A 18 -17.55 -2.50 -3.31
CA ALA A 18 -18.41 -3.17 -4.28
C ALA A 18 -17.61 -3.76 -5.45
N LEU A 19 -16.62 -3.02 -5.97
CA LEU A 19 -15.73 -3.53 -7.03
C LEU A 19 -14.92 -4.75 -6.58
N VAL A 20 -14.34 -4.71 -5.38
CA VAL A 20 -13.61 -5.87 -4.82
C VAL A 20 -14.55 -7.04 -4.52
N ALA A 21 -15.81 -6.79 -4.19
CA ALA A 21 -16.79 -7.85 -3.97
C ALA A 21 -17.25 -8.50 -5.28
N ASP A 22 -17.37 -7.72 -6.36
CA ASP A 22 -17.72 -8.21 -7.70
C ASP A 22 -16.58 -9.00 -8.33
N ASP A 23 -15.35 -8.49 -8.21
CA ASP A 23 -14.13 -9.16 -8.69
C ASP A 23 -13.04 -9.18 -7.60
N PRO A 24 -13.00 -10.23 -6.75
CA PRO A 24 -12.04 -10.33 -5.66
C PRO A 24 -10.59 -10.52 -6.08
N GLU A 25 -10.33 -10.84 -7.35
CA GLU A 25 -8.97 -11.06 -7.88
C GLU A 25 -8.50 -9.91 -8.78
N ASN A 26 -9.27 -8.81 -8.85
CA ASN A 26 -8.86 -7.59 -9.50
C ASN A 26 -7.82 -6.84 -8.66
N GLU A 27 -6.56 -6.94 -9.07
CA GLU A 27 -5.42 -6.30 -8.40
C GLU A 27 -5.56 -4.78 -8.35
N LEU A 28 -6.14 -4.15 -9.37
CA LEU A 28 -6.33 -2.70 -9.43
C LEU A 28 -7.45 -2.24 -8.48
N ALA A 29 -8.53 -3.00 -8.36
CA ALA A 29 -9.59 -2.73 -7.41
C ALA A 29 -9.09 -2.89 -5.97
N LEU A 30 -8.34 -3.96 -5.70
CA LEU A 30 -7.68 -4.19 -4.41
C LEU A 30 -6.72 -3.06 -4.05
N PHE A 31 -5.83 -2.68 -4.98
CA PHE A 31 -4.91 -1.56 -4.80
C PHE A 31 -5.66 -0.25 -4.56
N SER A 32 -6.72 0.03 -5.32
CA SER A 32 -7.50 1.27 -5.19
C SER A 32 -8.24 1.36 -3.86
N LEU A 33 -8.84 0.26 -3.39
CA LEU A 33 -9.45 0.19 -2.06
C LEU A 33 -8.40 0.35 -0.96
N GLY A 34 -7.26 -0.33 -1.09
CA GLY A 34 -6.12 -0.20 -0.18
C GLY A 34 -5.62 1.25 -0.09
N GLN A 35 -5.48 1.93 -1.23
CA GLN A 35 -5.06 3.33 -1.31
C GLN A 35 -6.06 4.27 -0.63
N ALA A 36 -7.36 4.07 -0.83
CA ALA A 36 -8.39 4.86 -0.16
C ALA A 36 -8.39 4.65 1.37
N LEU A 37 -8.16 3.42 1.84
CA LEU A 37 -8.04 3.11 3.27
C LEU A 37 -6.73 3.67 3.87
N PHE A 38 -5.64 3.61 3.11
CA PHE A 38 -4.35 4.20 3.48
C PHE A 38 -4.45 5.71 3.67
N GLU A 39 -5.12 6.43 2.76
CA GLU A 39 -5.40 7.87 2.86
C GLU A 39 -6.18 8.22 4.15
N ARG A 40 -7.01 7.29 4.63
CA ARG A 40 -7.72 7.41 5.91
C ARG A 40 -6.92 6.95 7.13
N ARG A 41 -5.65 6.58 6.95
CA ARG A 41 -4.78 5.98 7.98
C ARG A 41 -5.34 4.66 8.56
N ALA A 42 -6.23 4.00 7.84
CA ALA A 42 -6.77 2.68 8.19
C ALA A 42 -5.77 1.58 7.76
N PHE A 43 -4.54 1.66 8.27
CA PHE A 43 -3.41 0.83 7.81
C PHE A 43 -3.65 -0.68 8.02
N ALA A 44 -4.35 -1.05 9.10
CA ALA A 44 -4.69 -2.44 9.38
C ALA A 44 -5.66 -3.05 8.36
N GLU A 45 -6.52 -2.22 7.74
CA GLU A 45 -7.43 -2.66 6.67
C GLU A 45 -6.77 -2.57 5.29
N ALA A 46 -5.86 -1.61 5.10
CA ALA A 46 -5.18 -1.38 3.82
C ALA A 46 -4.09 -2.43 3.52
N GLU A 47 -3.28 -2.81 4.52
CA GLU A 47 -2.17 -3.77 4.37
C GLU A 47 -2.58 -5.06 3.64
N PRO A 48 -3.63 -5.80 4.06
CA PRO A 48 -3.98 -7.07 3.43
C PRO A 48 -4.46 -6.90 1.98
N LEU A 49 -4.96 -5.72 1.61
CA LEU A 49 -5.37 -5.42 0.24
C LEU A 49 -4.16 -5.18 -0.66
N PHE A 50 -3.16 -4.43 -0.19
CA PHE A 50 -1.89 -4.26 -0.89
C PHE A 50 -1.13 -5.58 -1.01
N ALA A 51 -1.09 -6.38 0.05
CA ALA A 51 -0.49 -7.72 0.02
C ALA A 51 -1.17 -8.63 -1.00
N ARG A 52 -2.51 -8.58 -1.12
CA ARG A 52 -3.25 -9.33 -2.15
C ARG A 52 -2.96 -8.81 -3.55
N ALA A 53 -2.99 -7.50 -3.77
CA ALA A 53 -2.66 -6.89 -5.06
C ALA A 53 -1.23 -7.29 -5.51
N ALA A 54 -0.26 -7.25 -4.59
CA ALA A 54 1.12 -7.68 -4.85
C ALA A 54 1.24 -9.18 -5.15
N ARG A 55 0.37 -10.04 -4.58
CA ARG A 55 0.35 -11.47 -4.93
C ARG A 55 -0.22 -11.73 -6.32
N LEU A 56 -1.25 -10.99 -6.72
CA LEU A 56 -1.91 -11.12 -8.02
C LEU A 56 -1.06 -10.51 -9.14
N GLN A 57 -0.41 -9.38 -8.86
CA GLN A 57 0.53 -8.73 -9.74
C GLN A 57 1.88 -8.51 -9.03
N PRO A 58 2.80 -9.49 -9.11
CA PRO A 58 4.09 -9.45 -8.42
C PRO A 58 5.00 -8.28 -8.82
N ASP A 59 4.84 -7.72 -10.02
CA ASP A 59 5.62 -6.60 -10.52
C ASP A 59 4.99 -5.22 -10.22
N LEU A 60 3.86 -5.18 -9.51
CA LEU A 60 3.23 -3.94 -9.06
C LEU A 60 4.01 -3.35 -7.89
N MET A 61 5.12 -2.68 -8.21
CA MET A 61 6.04 -2.03 -7.29
C MET A 61 5.34 -1.22 -6.19
N MET A 62 4.32 -0.43 -6.56
CA MET A 62 3.59 0.40 -5.61
C MET A 62 2.79 -0.41 -4.57
N ALA A 63 2.32 -1.61 -4.90
CA ALA A 63 1.62 -2.45 -3.92
C ALA A 63 2.58 -2.92 -2.82
N HIS A 64 3.79 -3.34 -3.18
CA HIS A 64 4.84 -3.70 -2.22
C HIS A 64 5.26 -2.51 -1.36
N LEU A 65 5.44 -1.33 -1.97
CA LEU A 65 5.83 -0.11 -1.25
C LEU A 65 4.75 0.30 -0.24
N ARG A 66 3.48 0.38 -0.67
CA ARG A 66 2.36 0.73 0.21
C ARG A 66 2.12 -0.31 1.31
N GLN A 67 2.34 -1.60 1.04
CA GLN A 67 2.31 -2.63 2.08
C GLN A 67 3.37 -2.36 3.15
N GLY A 68 4.61 -2.05 2.75
CA GLY A 68 5.70 -1.68 3.65
C GLY A 68 5.37 -0.47 4.53
N GLU A 69 4.84 0.60 3.93
CA GLU A 69 4.38 1.80 4.63
C GLU A 69 3.27 1.47 5.65
N CYS A 70 2.30 0.61 5.30
CA CYS A 70 1.28 0.18 6.24
C CYS A 70 1.89 -0.56 7.44
N LEU A 71 2.82 -1.48 7.19
CA LEU A 71 3.44 -2.29 8.23
C LEU A 71 4.29 -1.42 9.18
N LEU A 72 5.01 -0.43 8.65
CA LEU A 72 5.71 0.56 9.48
C LEU A 72 4.75 1.38 10.33
N ALA A 73 3.66 1.88 9.74
CA ALA A 73 2.64 2.64 10.47
C ALA A 73 1.94 1.80 11.56
N LEU A 74 1.92 0.48 11.41
CA LEU A 74 1.42 -0.48 12.41
C LEU A 74 2.47 -0.89 13.46
N GLY A 75 3.69 -0.32 13.40
CA GLY A 75 4.78 -0.66 14.32
C GLY A 75 5.38 -2.04 14.08
N GLN A 76 5.36 -2.52 12.83
CA GLN A 76 5.85 -3.85 12.44
C GLN A 76 7.06 -3.75 11.48
N PRO A 77 8.18 -3.10 11.87
CA PRO A 77 9.32 -2.87 10.98
C PRO A 77 9.98 -4.17 10.49
N ALA A 78 10.03 -5.21 11.33
CA ALA A 78 10.57 -6.51 10.94
C ALA A 78 9.83 -7.14 9.77
N THR A 79 8.50 -6.98 9.73
CA THR A 79 7.64 -7.52 8.67
C THR A 79 7.63 -6.60 7.44
N ALA A 80 7.79 -5.29 7.64
CA ALA A 80 7.84 -4.29 6.56
C ALA A 80 9.06 -4.46 5.63
N ARG A 81 10.17 -4.99 6.15
CA ARG A 81 11.44 -5.11 5.40
C ARG A 81 11.31 -5.80 4.05
N GLN A 82 10.70 -6.98 4.00
CA GLN A 82 10.67 -7.78 2.78
C GLN A 82 9.84 -7.13 1.64
N PRO A 83 8.63 -6.59 1.91
CA PRO A 83 7.89 -5.82 0.91
C PRO A 83 8.68 -4.60 0.39
N VAL A 84 9.30 -3.82 1.27
CA VAL A 84 10.07 -2.63 0.86
C VAL A 84 11.30 -3.02 0.03
N GLU A 85 12.03 -4.08 0.40
CA GLU A 85 13.15 -4.59 -0.41
C GLU A 85 12.69 -5.00 -1.82
N THR A 86 11.51 -5.62 -1.92
CA THR A 86 10.91 -6.01 -3.21
C THR A 86 10.53 -4.79 -4.04
N ALA A 87 9.90 -3.77 -3.41
CA ALA A 87 9.59 -2.50 -4.06
C ALA A 87 10.85 -1.85 -4.64
N ARG A 88 11.95 -1.79 -3.87
CA ARG A 88 13.23 -1.25 -4.32
C ARG A 88 13.78 -2.01 -5.53
N GLN A 89 13.75 -3.35 -5.50
CA GLN A 89 14.23 -4.18 -6.61
C GLN A 89 13.41 -3.94 -7.88
N LEU A 90 12.09 -3.88 -7.77
CA LEU A 90 11.20 -3.57 -8.88
C LEU A 90 11.42 -2.15 -9.42
N ALA A 91 11.62 -1.17 -8.54
CA ALA A 91 11.91 0.21 -8.94
C ALA A 91 13.20 0.31 -9.76
N ILE A 92 14.25 -0.42 -9.36
CA ILE A 92 15.50 -0.52 -10.12
C ILE A 92 15.24 -1.19 -11.48
N ALA A 93 14.54 -2.32 -11.50
CA ALA A 93 14.25 -3.07 -12.74
C ALA A 93 13.39 -2.25 -13.73
N GLN A 94 12.49 -1.42 -13.22
CA GLN A 94 11.58 -0.57 -14.00
C GLN A 94 12.16 0.83 -14.31
N ASN A 95 13.39 1.14 -13.85
CA ASN A 95 14.04 2.45 -13.97
C ASN A 95 13.25 3.62 -13.33
N HIS A 96 12.59 3.37 -12.20
CA HIS A 96 11.85 4.37 -11.44
C HIS A 96 12.67 4.94 -10.30
N VAL A 97 13.17 6.17 -10.46
CA VAL A 97 14.06 6.82 -9.47
C VAL A 97 13.31 7.23 -8.19
N GLY A 98 12.10 7.78 -8.30
CA GLY A 98 11.31 8.24 -7.13
C GLY A 98 10.97 7.10 -6.17
N PRO A 99 10.19 6.09 -6.61
CA PRO A 99 9.85 4.92 -5.80
C PRO A 99 11.05 4.13 -5.28
N ARG A 100 12.19 4.17 -5.99
CA ARG A 100 13.45 3.61 -5.49
C ARG A 100 13.94 4.38 -4.27
N GLY A 101 13.99 5.71 -4.35
CA GLY A 101 14.38 6.57 -3.24
C GLY A 101 13.43 6.40 -2.05
N ASP A 102 12.12 6.43 -2.30
CA ASP A 102 11.10 6.19 -1.26
C ASP A 102 11.34 4.84 -0.54
N ALA A 103 11.66 3.79 -1.29
CA ALA A 103 11.96 2.48 -0.71
C ALA A 103 13.30 2.45 0.05
N GLU A 104 14.33 3.17 -0.42
CA GLU A 104 15.62 3.29 0.27
C GLU A 104 15.45 4.02 1.61
N ASP A 105 14.70 5.13 1.64
CA ASP A 105 14.41 5.90 2.85
C ASP A 105 13.66 5.05 3.89
N LEU A 106 12.66 4.27 3.47
CA LEU A 106 11.93 3.37 4.38
C LEU A 106 12.82 2.24 4.92
N LEU A 107 13.79 1.74 4.13
CA LEU A 107 14.71 0.70 4.59
C LEU A 107 15.66 1.22 5.67
N ASP A 108 16.08 2.49 5.56
CA ASP A 108 16.88 3.14 6.59
C ASP A 108 16.06 3.30 7.88
N GLU A 109 14.79 3.74 7.78
CA GLU A 109 13.87 3.79 8.94
C GLU A 109 13.66 2.41 9.57
N ILE A 110 13.51 1.36 8.76
CA ILE A 110 13.38 -0.02 9.24
C ILE A 110 14.66 -0.47 9.96
N ALA A 111 15.83 -0.13 9.45
CA ALA A 111 17.10 -0.49 10.08
C ALA A 111 17.22 0.18 11.46
N ASP A 112 16.98 1.48 11.53
CA ASP A 112 17.02 2.26 12.78
C ASP A 112 16.01 1.74 13.82
N ALA A 113 14.84 1.25 13.38
CA ALA A 113 13.82 0.71 14.28
C ALA A 113 14.11 -0.71 14.79
N LEU A 114 15.07 -1.42 14.20
CA LEU A 114 15.43 -2.80 14.55
C LEU A 114 16.75 -2.93 15.33
N ASP A 115 17.55 -1.86 15.39
CA ASP A 115 18.77 -1.76 16.21
C ASP A 115 18.47 -1.53 17.70
#